data_AF-G2H2B6-F1
#
_entry.id   AF-G2H2B6-F1
#
_cell.length_a   1.000
_cell.length_b   1.000
_cell.length_c   1.000
_cell.angle_alpha   90.00
_cell.angle_beta   90.00
_cell.angle_gamma   90.00
#
_symmetry.space_group_name_H-M   'P 1'
#
loop_
_entity.id
_entity.type
_entity.pdbx_description
1 polymer ?
#
loop_
_entity_poly.entity_id
_entity_poly.type
_entity_poly.pdbx_seq_one_letter_code
_entity_poly.pdbx_strand_id
1 'polypeptide(L)'
;MLDGQQSIFYSLNMAQLPINQDTNNRHDDNLVQAVKSYLLKQKQQNTHAINIIRLDNFNYSDDENALTAKTERCFYSLQQGALLYTADHDDTIFNDLCVRYHVELIYHNETFAWYQGDIALIFDKGQRNESREYYKNVFWVSHIATKKLKYVYLPLLHLPMISNMQDRPRPAAGSEIVQTQLSDQGIVFEQEYTYFVGEVKKQIHLIYLIDTHRLGSLRLLEVRDLPPEVMQDLINRRHLTVLHAFMQQSAFDSSAGAQFSSSGHPSIVNVSAPQSVTTVSIGNKLIWPLSGNITTVSGNISANIDFNLLNNSDYLTTLSAVIKGEQPDHYHCFWSVTQADSYQLHQLYLQAGQAPAIEVRLSDFGLQNSEVVSIIAAEQGIAIGMKNGDGYHLNIDQQLSLKSVANSWQREHQHWLIPLIQAMRALKEQQSGAFITGQIKAIAIAPILAIHNPLRVNDHDAPSIWYDTLGEKLLICPEMPNAATPWEALGMMNDVPPCGDESISIS
;
A
#
# COMPACT_ATOMS: atom_id res chain seq x y z
N MET A 1 -3.34 -1.84 -16.75
CA MET A 1 -2.13 -2.48 -17.30
C MET A 1 -1.03 -2.34 -16.27
N LEU A 2 -0.16 -3.34 -16.16
CA LEU A 2 1.00 -3.33 -15.25
C LEU A 2 2.20 -2.81 -16.03
N ASP A 3 2.86 -1.77 -15.52
CA ASP A 3 4.24 -1.44 -15.87
C ASP A 3 4.96 -1.01 -14.59
N GLY A 4 5.66 -1.96 -13.97
CA GLY A 4 6.49 -1.74 -12.80
C GLY A 4 7.76 -2.57 -12.92
N GLN A 5 8.91 -1.91 -13.03
CA GLN A 5 10.24 -2.50 -12.85
C GLN A 5 11.20 -1.47 -12.23
N GLN A 6 12.03 -1.92 -11.28
CA GLN A 6 13.07 -1.13 -10.63
C GLN A 6 14.44 -1.34 -11.30
N SER A 7 15.28 -0.29 -11.38
CA SER A 7 16.71 -0.41 -11.74
C SER A 7 17.58 0.76 -11.21
N ILE A 8 18.87 0.50 -10.95
CA ILE A 8 20.03 1.40 -10.67
C ILE A 8 21.23 0.78 -11.48
N PHE A 9 22.53 1.12 -11.36
CA PHE A 9 23.61 0.34 -12.07
C PHE A 9 24.98 0.25 -11.36
N TYR A 10 25.69 -0.89 -11.57
CA TYR A 10 26.98 -1.26 -10.96
C TYR A 10 27.90 -2.08 -11.90
N SER A 11 29.23 -1.89 -11.86
CA SER A 11 30.18 -2.31 -12.93
C SER A 11 31.36 -3.20 -12.46
N LEU A 12 31.81 -4.12 -13.32
CA LEU A 12 32.88 -5.10 -13.03
C LEU A 12 34.14 -4.87 -13.89
N ASN A 13 35.34 -4.88 -13.28
CA ASN A 13 36.61 -4.70 -14.01
C ASN A 13 37.25 -6.05 -14.37
N MET A 14 37.27 -6.36 -15.67
CA MET A 14 37.72 -7.65 -16.22
C MET A 14 39.19 -7.97 -15.93
N ALA A 15 40.05 -6.96 -15.73
CA ALA A 15 41.49 -7.17 -15.45
C ALA A 15 41.77 -7.78 -14.07
N GLN A 16 40.75 -7.90 -13.20
CA GLN A 16 40.86 -8.48 -11.86
C GLN A 16 40.35 -9.94 -11.78
N LEU A 17 39.86 -10.48 -12.90
CA LEU A 17 39.38 -11.85 -12.98
C LEU A 17 40.54 -12.83 -13.26
N PRO A 18 40.66 -13.95 -12.51
CA PRO A 18 41.75 -14.92 -12.68
C PRO A 18 41.46 -15.87 -13.86
N ILE A 19 41.48 -15.35 -15.08
CA ILE A 19 41.20 -16.10 -16.31
C ILE A 19 42.52 -16.51 -16.97
N ASN A 20 42.80 -17.82 -17.02
CA ASN A 20 43.88 -18.34 -17.86
C ASN A 20 43.50 -18.18 -19.34
N GLN A 21 44.28 -17.40 -20.09
CA GLN A 21 43.93 -16.98 -21.45
C GLN A 21 44.13 -18.07 -22.54
N ASP A 22 44.62 -19.26 -22.19
CA ASP A 22 45.12 -20.29 -23.13
C ASP A 22 44.11 -21.40 -23.50
N THR A 23 42.79 -21.20 -23.37
CA THR A 23 41.80 -22.20 -23.82
C THR A 23 40.72 -21.64 -24.74
N ASN A 24 41.00 -21.71 -26.05
CA ASN A 24 39.99 -21.56 -27.10
C ASN A 24 38.86 -22.59 -26.91
N ASN A 25 37.62 -22.15 -27.14
CA ASN A 25 36.36 -22.93 -27.12
C ASN A 25 35.75 -23.32 -25.75
N ARG A 26 36.21 -22.76 -24.63
CA ARG A 26 35.43 -22.73 -23.35
C ARG A 26 35.57 -21.38 -22.64
N HIS A 27 35.24 -20.29 -23.33
CA HIS A 27 35.36 -18.95 -22.77
C HIS A 27 34.22 -18.58 -21.80
N ASP A 28 32.97 -18.96 -22.06
CA ASP A 28 31.85 -18.54 -21.21
C ASP A 28 31.86 -19.20 -19.82
N ASP A 29 31.98 -20.53 -19.72
CA ASP A 29 31.98 -21.24 -18.42
C ASP A 29 33.11 -20.80 -17.50
N ASN A 30 34.31 -20.57 -18.06
CA ASN A 30 35.48 -20.12 -17.31
C ASN A 30 35.35 -18.66 -16.88
N LEU A 31 34.73 -17.79 -17.70
CA LEU A 31 34.43 -16.41 -17.32
C LEU A 31 33.38 -16.37 -16.20
N VAL A 32 32.31 -17.15 -16.35
CA VAL A 32 31.25 -17.33 -15.36
C VAL A 32 31.82 -17.86 -14.04
N GLN A 33 32.71 -18.85 -14.07
CA GLN A 33 33.39 -19.36 -12.87
C GLN A 33 34.37 -18.35 -12.25
N ALA A 34 35.08 -17.57 -13.06
CA ALA A 34 35.96 -16.51 -12.56
C ALA A 34 35.15 -15.41 -11.85
N VAL A 35 34.01 -14.99 -12.42
CA VAL A 35 33.08 -14.01 -11.82
C VAL A 35 32.42 -14.57 -10.56
N LYS A 36 31.92 -15.82 -10.58
CA LYS A 36 31.41 -16.54 -9.39
C LYS A 36 32.45 -16.54 -8.26
N SER A 37 33.69 -16.91 -8.58
CA SER A 37 34.80 -17.02 -7.61
C SER A 37 35.21 -15.65 -7.06
N TYR A 38 35.25 -14.62 -7.91
CA TYR A 38 35.54 -13.25 -7.50
C TYR A 38 34.50 -12.71 -6.52
N LEU A 39 33.21 -12.90 -6.82
CA LEU A 39 32.11 -12.53 -5.92
C LEU A 39 32.15 -13.29 -4.59
N LEU A 40 32.39 -14.60 -4.62
CA LEU A 40 32.57 -15.43 -3.41
C LEU A 40 33.73 -14.94 -2.53
N LYS A 41 34.84 -14.53 -3.15
CA LYS A 41 36.01 -14.01 -2.42
C LYS A 41 35.76 -12.62 -1.84
N GLN A 42 35.08 -11.73 -2.56
CA GLN A 42 34.65 -10.42 -2.04
C GLN A 42 33.66 -10.57 -0.86
N LYS A 43 32.70 -11.49 -0.96
CA LYS A 43 31.77 -11.85 0.13
C LYS A 43 32.48 -12.30 1.41
N GLN A 44 33.65 -12.93 1.31
CA GLN A 44 34.47 -13.36 2.45
C GLN A 44 35.36 -12.25 3.02
N GLN A 45 35.65 -11.20 2.26
CA GLN A 45 36.59 -10.14 2.63
C GLN A 45 35.92 -8.81 3.03
N ASN A 46 34.69 -8.55 2.58
CA ASN A 46 33.90 -7.37 2.91
C ASN A 46 32.45 -7.76 3.26
N THR A 47 32.15 -7.90 4.55
CA THR A 47 30.83 -8.34 5.05
C THR A 47 29.74 -7.26 5.04
N HIS A 48 30.06 -6.01 4.70
CA HIS A 48 29.11 -4.89 4.73
C HIS A 48 29.16 -4.05 3.46
N ALA A 49 28.28 -4.37 2.50
CA ALA A 49 27.51 -3.42 1.69
C ALA A 49 26.65 -4.15 0.64
N ILE A 50 25.84 -3.33 -0.04
CA ILE A 50 25.30 -3.44 -1.40
C ILE A 50 23.96 -4.18 -1.61
N ASN A 51 23.02 -3.48 -2.26
CA ASN A 51 21.75 -3.97 -2.81
C ASN A 51 21.83 -4.23 -4.34
N ILE A 52 20.88 -5.03 -4.84
CA ILE A 52 20.85 -5.60 -6.20
C ILE A 52 20.06 -4.74 -7.20
N ILE A 53 20.32 -4.96 -8.49
CA ILE A 53 19.56 -4.42 -9.62
C ILE A 53 19.13 -5.52 -10.60
N ARG A 54 17.91 -5.36 -11.14
CA ARG A 54 17.35 -6.12 -12.26
C ARG A 54 17.77 -5.54 -13.63
N LEU A 55 18.15 -6.43 -14.55
CA LEU A 55 18.32 -6.14 -15.98
C LEU A 55 17.33 -7.00 -16.77
N ASP A 56 16.55 -6.41 -17.68
CA ASP A 56 15.77 -7.21 -18.62
C ASP A 56 16.67 -7.88 -19.69
N ASN A 57 16.27 -9.07 -20.13
CA ASN A 57 16.88 -9.87 -21.20
C ASN A 57 18.29 -10.48 -20.96
N PHE A 58 18.81 -10.53 -19.72
CA PHE A 58 19.99 -11.36 -19.43
C PHE A 58 19.58 -12.82 -19.15
N ASN A 59 20.15 -13.78 -19.89
CA ASN A 59 19.78 -15.19 -19.82
C ASN A 59 20.97 -16.04 -19.36
N TYR A 60 20.74 -16.95 -18.41
CA TYR A 60 21.79 -17.72 -17.72
C TYR A 60 21.37 -19.18 -17.62
N SER A 61 22.28 -20.11 -17.92
CA SER A 61 22.06 -21.56 -17.78
C SER A 61 23.27 -22.28 -17.19
N ASP A 62 23.17 -22.72 -15.94
CA ASP A 62 23.98 -23.81 -15.38
C ASP A 62 23.13 -25.10 -15.42
N ASP A 63 23.23 -25.89 -16.50
CA ASP A 63 23.35 -27.38 -16.52
C ASP A 63 22.88 -27.97 -17.86
N GLU A 64 23.68 -28.88 -18.44
CA GLU A 64 23.56 -29.37 -19.82
C GLU A 64 22.34 -30.30 -20.10
N ASN A 65 21.44 -30.58 -19.14
CA ASN A 65 20.37 -31.58 -19.34
C ASN A 65 19.01 -31.32 -18.64
N ALA A 66 18.72 -30.11 -18.11
CA ALA A 66 17.45 -29.81 -17.45
C ALA A 66 16.65 -28.69 -18.14
N LEU A 67 15.61 -29.08 -18.89
CA LEU A 67 14.52 -28.16 -19.23
C LEU A 67 13.79 -27.72 -17.94
N THR A 68 13.44 -26.44 -17.87
CA THR A 68 12.63 -25.77 -16.83
C THR A 68 13.27 -25.49 -15.46
N ALA A 69 14.05 -24.40 -15.36
CA ALA A 69 14.02 -23.49 -14.19
C ALA A 69 14.60 -22.10 -14.56
N LYS A 70 13.76 -21.05 -14.62
CA LYS A 70 14.26 -19.67 -14.61
C LYS A 70 14.89 -19.40 -13.24
N THR A 71 16.18 -19.12 -13.17
CA THR A 71 16.85 -18.68 -11.93
C THR A 71 17.31 -17.23 -12.05
N GLU A 72 16.63 -16.35 -11.31
CA GLU A 72 16.92 -14.91 -11.24
C GLU A 72 18.16 -14.66 -10.38
N ARG A 73 19.23 -14.07 -10.95
CA ARG A 73 20.47 -13.71 -10.22
C ARG A 73 21.07 -12.41 -10.76
N CYS A 74 21.54 -11.55 -9.86
CA CYS A 74 21.79 -10.12 -10.11
C CYS A 74 23.13 -9.63 -9.50
N PHE A 75 23.56 -8.38 -9.77
CA PHE A 75 24.91 -7.85 -9.45
C PHE A 75 24.91 -6.49 -8.67
N TYR A 76 26.09 -6.10 -8.17
CA TYR A 76 26.35 -5.15 -7.06
C TYR A 76 27.66 -4.31 -7.27
N SER A 77 27.80 -3.06 -6.79
CA SER A 77 29.11 -2.35 -6.60
C SER A 77 29.38 -1.96 -5.15
N LEU A 78 30.63 -2.16 -4.78
CA LEU A 78 31.25 -1.63 -3.59
C LEU A 78 31.34 -0.09 -3.61
N GLN A 79 31.21 0.52 -2.42
CA GLN A 79 31.64 1.89 -2.04
C GLN A 79 30.93 3.10 -2.69
N GLN A 80 29.85 3.56 -2.04
CA GLN A 80 29.09 4.75 -2.44
C GLN A 80 29.68 6.09 -1.93
N GLY A 81 30.90 6.44 -2.36
CA GLY A 81 31.28 7.86 -2.44
C GLY A 81 30.65 8.57 -3.65
N ALA A 82 30.42 7.82 -4.73
CA ALA A 82 30.02 8.36 -6.03
C ALA A 82 28.51 8.54 -6.25
N LEU A 83 27.65 7.85 -5.47
CA LEU A 83 26.18 7.85 -5.62
C LEU A 83 25.44 8.77 -4.63
N LEU A 84 26.18 9.51 -3.80
CA LEU A 84 25.59 10.55 -2.95
C LEU A 84 25.36 11.82 -3.78
N TYR A 85 24.09 12.06 -4.11
CA TYR A 85 23.55 13.29 -4.66
C TYR A 85 23.20 14.30 -3.55
N THR A 86 23.96 14.30 -2.46
CA THR A 86 23.81 15.23 -1.33
C THR A 86 25.18 15.80 -0.99
N ALA A 87 25.25 17.12 -0.81
CA ALA A 87 26.47 17.87 -0.52
C ALA A 87 26.22 18.90 0.59
N ASP A 88 27.26 19.58 1.05
CA ASP A 88 27.14 20.70 2.00
C ASP A 88 26.91 22.01 1.26
N HIS A 89 25.99 22.82 1.78
CA HIS A 89 25.61 24.15 1.30
C HIS A 89 25.25 25.04 2.49
N ASP A 90 25.97 26.14 2.66
CA ASP A 90 25.83 27.10 3.76
C ASP A 90 24.41 27.66 3.95
N ASP A 91 23.63 27.72 2.87
CA ASP A 91 22.24 28.20 2.87
C ASP A 91 21.19 27.10 3.15
N THR A 92 21.64 25.96 3.68
CA THR A 92 20.80 24.86 4.13
C THR A 92 21.26 24.34 5.50
N ILE A 93 20.43 23.52 6.15
CA ILE A 93 20.84 22.81 7.38
C ILE A 93 21.92 21.75 7.15
N PHE A 94 22.22 21.39 5.90
CA PHE A 94 23.39 20.57 5.55
C PHE A 94 24.54 21.51 5.22
N ASN A 95 25.18 22.06 6.25
CA ASN A 95 26.34 22.92 6.17
C ASN A 95 27.48 22.35 7.05
N ASP A 96 28.54 23.15 7.30
CA ASP A 96 29.70 22.72 8.09
C ASP A 96 29.38 22.30 9.55
N LEU A 97 28.18 22.58 10.05
CA LEU A 97 27.68 22.19 11.38
C LEU A 97 26.86 20.90 11.39
N CYS A 98 26.62 20.30 10.24
CA CYS A 98 25.81 19.09 10.08
C CYS A 98 26.66 17.92 9.57
N VAL A 99 26.84 16.89 10.40
CA VAL A 99 27.50 15.65 9.97
C VAL A 99 26.46 14.57 9.73
N ARG A 100 26.55 13.90 8.57
CA ARG A 100 25.64 12.85 8.12
C ARG A 100 26.34 11.49 8.22
N TYR A 101 25.66 10.50 8.80
CA TYR A 101 26.17 9.14 8.99
C TYR A 101 25.13 8.10 8.53
N HIS A 102 25.57 6.87 8.27
CA HIS A 102 24.70 5.75 7.89
C HIS A 102 23.71 6.08 6.76
N VAL A 103 24.17 6.84 5.75
CA VAL A 103 23.32 7.33 4.66
C VAL A 103 22.96 6.19 3.70
N GLU A 104 21.67 5.91 3.57
CA GLU A 104 21.09 5.00 2.58
C GLU A 104 20.23 5.77 1.57
N LEU A 105 20.35 5.41 0.28
CA LEU A 105 19.48 5.91 -0.78
C LEU A 105 18.21 5.04 -0.84
N ILE A 106 17.05 5.60 -0.48
CA ILE A 106 15.77 4.88 -0.40
C ILE A 106 15.04 4.88 -1.74
N TYR A 107 15.05 6.01 -2.44
CA TYR A 107 14.34 6.20 -3.71
C TYR A 107 14.97 7.33 -4.51
N HIS A 108 14.89 7.28 -5.83
CA HIS A 108 15.18 8.43 -6.68
C HIS A 108 14.31 8.43 -7.93
N ASN A 109 14.17 9.61 -8.54
CA ASN A 109 13.62 9.79 -9.88
C ASN A 109 14.65 10.54 -10.75
N GLU A 110 14.22 11.19 -11.83
CA GLU A 110 15.11 11.94 -12.74
C GLU A 110 15.71 13.20 -12.11
N THR A 111 15.03 13.81 -11.12
CA THR A 111 15.39 15.13 -10.57
C THR A 111 15.85 15.07 -9.11
N PHE A 112 15.33 14.13 -8.33
CA PHE A 112 15.48 14.08 -6.88
C PHE A 112 15.85 12.70 -6.36
N ALA A 113 16.64 12.68 -5.29
CA ALA A 113 17.05 11.49 -4.56
C ALA A 113 16.69 11.63 -3.07
N TRP A 114 15.98 10.64 -2.54
CA TRP A 114 15.53 10.53 -1.16
C TRP A 114 16.41 9.55 -0.40
N TYR A 115 16.78 9.95 0.81
CA TYR A 115 17.70 9.26 1.68
C TYR A 115 17.12 9.05 3.06
N GLN A 116 17.65 8.06 3.77
CA GLN A 116 17.50 7.85 5.20
C GLN A 116 18.89 7.79 5.83
N GLY A 117 19.04 8.26 7.06
CA GLY A 117 20.30 8.15 7.79
C GLY A 117 20.34 9.02 9.04
N ASP A 118 21.50 9.05 9.69
CA ASP A 118 21.68 9.76 10.94
C ASP A 118 22.28 11.16 10.69
N ILE A 119 21.86 12.13 11.50
CA ILE A 119 22.31 13.52 11.43
C ILE A 119 22.78 13.98 12.81
N ALA A 120 24.01 14.47 12.90
CA ALA A 120 24.52 15.19 14.06
C ALA A 120 24.57 16.69 13.80
N LEU A 121 23.96 17.49 14.68
CA LEU A 121 23.90 18.95 14.58
C LEU A 121 24.63 19.60 15.75
N ILE A 122 25.32 20.70 15.45
CA ILE A 122 25.94 21.59 16.43
C ILE A 122 25.18 22.91 16.40
N PHE A 123 24.39 23.19 17.45
CA PHE A 123 23.59 24.40 17.53
C PHE A 123 24.35 25.63 18.06
N ASP A 124 25.44 25.43 18.80
CA ASP A 124 26.18 26.50 19.48
C ASP A 124 27.71 26.37 19.29
N LYS A 125 28.29 27.12 18.34
CA LYS A 125 29.77 27.27 18.21
C LYS A 125 30.39 28.12 19.35
N GLY A 126 29.57 28.70 20.22
CA GLY A 126 29.99 29.77 21.16
C GLY A 126 30.38 29.34 22.58
N GLN A 127 30.07 28.11 23.01
CA GLN A 127 30.37 27.64 24.36
C GLN A 127 31.48 26.58 24.37
N ARG A 128 32.23 26.49 25.49
CA ARG A 128 33.38 25.58 25.64
C ARG A 128 33.05 24.08 25.52
N ASN A 129 31.78 23.72 25.62
CA ASN A 129 31.29 22.36 25.41
C ASN A 129 30.29 22.38 24.24
N GLU A 130 30.74 22.01 23.03
CA GLU A 130 29.86 21.79 21.89
C GLU A 130 28.90 20.63 22.19
N SER A 131 27.63 20.92 22.49
CA SER A 131 26.60 19.89 22.60
C SER A 131 26.14 19.48 21.20
N ARG A 132 26.60 18.30 20.75
CA ARG A 132 26.09 17.66 19.53
C ARG A 132 24.79 16.95 19.81
N GLU A 133 23.71 17.34 19.15
CA GLU A 133 22.47 16.57 19.14
C GLU A 133 22.51 15.56 18.00
N TYR A 134 22.18 14.29 18.29
CA TYR A 134 22.23 13.19 17.32
C TYR A 134 20.83 12.68 17.03
N TYR A 135 20.38 12.81 15.79
CA TYR A 135 19.08 12.37 15.31
C TYR A 135 19.25 11.15 14.42
N LYS A 136 18.44 10.10 14.64
CA LYS A 136 18.55 8.80 13.96
C LYS A 136 17.50 8.61 12.88
N ASN A 137 17.85 7.89 11.82
CA ASN A 137 16.90 7.45 10.79
C ASN A 137 16.09 8.61 10.16
N VAL A 138 16.67 9.81 10.08
CA VAL A 138 16.05 10.99 9.49
C VAL A 138 15.95 10.84 7.98
N PHE A 139 14.85 11.30 7.39
CA PHE A 139 14.66 11.32 5.93
C PHE A 139 14.97 12.67 5.32
N TRP A 140 15.57 12.69 4.13
CA TRP A 140 15.75 13.92 3.37
C TRP A 140 15.75 13.69 1.86
N VAL A 141 15.54 14.76 1.10
CA VAL A 141 15.58 14.76 -0.36
C VAL A 141 16.54 15.83 -0.87
N SER A 142 17.43 15.43 -1.77
CA SER A 142 18.38 16.30 -2.45
C SER A 142 18.14 16.30 -3.95
N HIS A 143 18.45 17.41 -4.61
CA HIS A 143 18.35 17.53 -6.07
C HIS A 143 19.57 16.86 -6.72
N ILE A 144 19.33 15.96 -7.68
CA ILE A 144 20.37 15.10 -8.29
C ILE A 144 21.50 15.93 -8.92
N ALA A 145 21.15 16.82 -9.85
CA ALA A 145 22.14 17.61 -10.59
C ALA A 145 22.95 18.60 -9.72
N THR A 146 22.33 19.27 -8.74
CA THR A 146 23.01 20.29 -7.92
C THR A 146 23.56 19.75 -6.60
N LYS A 147 23.24 18.50 -6.25
CA LYS A 147 23.47 17.86 -4.94
C LYS A 147 22.91 18.60 -3.72
N LYS A 148 22.09 19.62 -3.94
CA LYS A 148 21.60 20.50 -2.88
C LYS A 148 20.41 19.90 -2.16
N LEU A 149 20.44 19.93 -0.83
CA LEU A 149 19.31 19.62 0.02
C LEU A 149 18.10 20.48 -0.39
N LYS A 150 16.95 19.82 -0.57
CA LYS A 150 15.66 20.48 -0.76
C LYS A 150 14.87 20.46 0.53
N TYR A 151 14.63 19.26 1.06
CA TYR A 151 13.85 19.07 2.28
C TYR A 151 14.42 17.99 3.19
N VAL A 152 14.27 18.18 4.49
CA VAL A 152 14.36 17.14 5.53
C VAL A 152 12.95 16.89 6.04
N TYR A 153 12.56 15.63 6.14
CA TYR A 153 11.24 15.21 6.59
C TYR A 153 11.37 14.68 8.02
N LEU A 154 10.68 15.31 8.97
CA LEU A 154 10.69 14.91 10.38
C LEU A 154 9.29 14.46 10.83
N PRO A 155 9.17 13.35 11.58
CA PRO A 155 7.91 12.99 12.21
C PRO A 155 7.46 14.05 13.23
N LEU A 156 6.21 13.96 13.69
CA LEU A 156 5.54 15.01 14.46
C LEU A 156 6.33 15.48 15.69
N LEU A 157 7.03 14.56 16.36
CA LEU A 157 8.06 14.89 17.34
C LEU A 157 9.23 13.92 17.20
N HIS A 158 10.31 14.37 16.58
CA HIS A 158 11.57 13.61 16.54
C HIS A 158 12.49 14.08 17.69
N LEU A 159 12.98 13.13 18.50
CA LEU A 159 13.83 13.39 19.67
C LEU A 159 15.28 12.97 19.40
N PRO A 160 16.29 13.75 19.84
CA PRO A 160 17.69 13.35 19.72
C PRO A 160 18.04 12.23 20.72
N MET A 161 19.03 11.40 20.37
CA MET A 161 19.61 10.44 21.29
C MET A 161 20.33 11.14 22.46
N ILE A 162 19.94 10.81 23.68
CA ILE A 162 20.61 11.26 24.90
C ILE A 162 21.89 10.42 25.10
N SER A 163 23.05 10.98 24.78
CA SER A 163 24.34 10.28 24.89
C SER A 163 24.82 10.06 26.34
N ASN A 164 24.34 10.87 27.30
CA ASN A 164 24.80 10.85 28.69
C ASN A 164 23.72 10.31 29.63
N MET A 165 23.69 8.98 29.78
CA MET A 165 22.70 8.24 30.59
C MET A 165 22.96 8.25 32.12
N GLN A 166 24.10 8.77 32.60
CA GLN A 166 24.59 8.44 33.95
C GLN A 166 23.90 9.15 35.14
N ASP A 167 23.16 10.24 34.93
CA ASP A 167 22.66 11.11 36.02
C ASP A 167 21.14 11.47 35.97
N ARG A 168 20.28 10.66 35.33
CA ARG A 168 18.83 10.98 35.22
C ARG A 168 17.91 10.08 36.05
N PRO A 169 17.24 10.61 37.09
CA PRO A 169 16.23 9.89 37.86
C PRO A 169 14.83 10.07 37.27
N ARG A 170 14.54 9.42 36.12
CA ARG A 170 13.20 9.14 35.57
C ARG A 170 13.31 8.36 34.25
N PRO A 171 12.34 7.49 33.92
CA PRO A 171 12.22 6.97 32.56
C PRO A 171 11.83 8.10 31.59
N ALA A 172 12.65 8.31 30.56
CA ALA A 172 12.45 9.37 29.56
C ALA A 172 11.56 8.88 28.40
N ALA A 173 10.77 9.79 27.81
CA ALA A 173 10.09 9.51 26.56
C ALA A 173 11.09 9.21 25.42
N GLY A 174 10.70 8.34 24.51
CA GLY A 174 11.52 7.91 23.37
C GLY A 174 10.76 8.07 22.05
N SER A 175 11.51 8.29 20.97
CA SER A 175 10.97 8.37 19.60
C SER A 175 11.94 7.66 18.66
N GLU A 176 11.53 6.54 18.07
CA GLU A 176 12.32 5.79 17.11
C GLU A 176 11.54 5.55 15.82
N ILE A 177 12.21 5.61 14.67
CA ILE A 177 11.64 5.19 13.38
C ILE A 177 12.01 3.72 13.21
N VAL A 178 10.99 2.86 13.29
CA VAL A 178 11.14 1.39 13.47
C VAL A 178 10.96 0.60 12.18
N GLN A 179 10.25 1.17 11.19
CA GLN A 179 9.97 0.52 9.92
C GLN A 179 9.94 1.55 8.79
N THR A 180 10.38 1.14 7.60
CA THR A 180 10.38 1.96 6.38
C THR A 180 10.11 1.07 5.18
N GLN A 181 9.22 1.51 4.29
CA GLN A 181 8.79 0.78 3.10
C GLN A 181 8.60 1.74 1.92
N LEU A 182 8.95 1.27 0.72
CA LEU A 182 8.64 1.96 -0.52
C LEU A 182 7.29 1.48 -1.06
N SER A 183 6.45 2.42 -1.49
CA SER A 183 5.15 2.18 -2.13
C SER A 183 5.04 3.02 -3.40
N ASP A 184 4.09 2.69 -4.28
CA ASP A 184 3.83 3.43 -5.53
C ASP A 184 3.51 4.93 -5.29
N GLN A 185 3.04 5.26 -4.08
CA GLN A 185 2.68 6.62 -3.67
C GLN A 185 3.82 7.37 -2.96
N GLY A 186 4.91 6.68 -2.62
CA GLY A 186 6.07 7.25 -1.93
C GLY A 186 6.59 6.39 -0.78
N ILE A 187 7.33 7.02 0.13
CA ILE A 187 8.00 6.34 1.25
C ILE A 187 7.07 6.34 2.46
N VAL A 188 6.66 5.15 2.91
CA VAL A 188 5.88 4.95 4.13
C VAL A 188 6.82 4.57 5.27
N PHE A 189 6.66 5.17 6.45
CA PHE A 189 7.46 4.83 7.62
C PHE A 189 6.65 4.86 8.91
N GLU A 190 7.07 4.06 9.88
CA GLU A 190 6.45 3.99 11.21
C GLU A 190 7.39 4.56 12.28
N GLN A 191 6.86 5.43 13.12
CA GLN A 191 7.48 5.91 14.35
C GLN A 191 6.85 5.23 15.55
N GLU A 192 7.66 4.59 16.39
CA GLU A 192 7.26 4.26 17.77
C GLU A 192 7.58 5.45 18.68
N TYR A 193 6.56 5.94 19.39
CA TYR A 193 6.70 6.90 20.48
C TYR A 193 6.43 6.23 21.82
N THR A 194 7.46 6.12 22.65
CA THR A 194 7.39 5.59 24.02
C THR A 194 7.19 6.74 25.01
N TYR A 195 6.24 6.58 25.94
CA TYR A 195 6.03 7.49 27.07
C TYR A 195 5.67 6.71 28.35
N PHE A 196 5.58 7.41 29.49
CA PHE A 196 5.35 6.79 30.80
C PHE A 196 4.17 7.41 31.52
N VAL A 197 3.32 6.56 32.12
CA VAL A 197 2.22 6.96 33.00
C VAL A 197 2.52 6.40 34.38
N GLY A 198 3.08 7.24 35.26
CA GLY A 198 3.76 6.76 36.46
C GLY A 198 4.97 5.92 36.07
N GLU A 199 5.02 4.66 36.53
CA GLU A 199 6.07 3.70 36.17
C GLU A 199 5.72 2.84 34.94
N VAL A 200 4.49 2.95 34.41
CA VAL A 200 4.01 2.10 33.31
C VAL A 200 4.47 2.65 31.95
N LYS A 201 5.32 1.89 31.24
CA LYS A 201 5.66 2.16 29.83
C LYS A 201 4.39 2.06 28.97
N LYS A 202 4.20 3.02 28.08
CA LYS A 202 3.20 3.04 27.01
C LYS A 202 3.86 3.37 25.67
N GLN A 203 3.27 2.89 24.59
CA GLN A 203 3.75 3.07 23.22
C GLN A 203 2.58 3.57 22.35
N ILE A 204 2.88 4.44 21.40
CA ILE A 204 1.98 4.91 20.34
C ILE A 204 2.72 4.70 19.03
N HIS A 205 2.05 4.15 18.03
CA HIS A 205 2.62 3.90 16.71
C HIS A 205 2.03 4.92 15.72
N LEU A 206 2.88 5.72 15.06
CA LEU A 206 2.48 6.75 14.11
C LEU A 206 3.01 6.39 12.72
N ILE A 207 2.12 6.24 11.74
CA ILE A 207 2.48 5.87 10.37
C ILE A 207 2.36 7.08 9.46
N TYR A 208 3.42 7.35 8.71
CA TYR A 208 3.56 8.52 7.86
C TYR A 208 3.79 8.13 6.39
N LEU A 209 3.49 9.07 5.49
CA LEU A 209 3.83 9.02 4.07
C LEU A 209 4.57 10.28 3.65
N ILE A 210 5.77 10.09 3.09
CA ILE A 210 6.46 11.07 2.25
C ILE A 210 5.99 10.83 0.82
N ASP A 211 5.20 11.75 0.30
CA ASP A 211 4.69 11.71 -1.08
C ASP A 211 5.83 12.12 -2.03
N THR A 212 6.34 11.17 -2.81
CA THR A 212 7.48 11.37 -3.72
C THR A 212 7.10 12.08 -5.02
N HIS A 213 5.79 12.09 -5.35
CA HIS A 213 5.22 12.82 -6.48
C HIS A 213 4.99 14.30 -6.13
N ARG A 214 4.77 14.63 -4.85
CA ARG A 214 4.60 15.99 -4.34
C ARG A 214 5.71 16.36 -3.36
N LEU A 215 6.84 16.81 -3.91
CA LEU A 215 8.01 17.25 -3.14
C LEU A 215 7.61 18.19 -1.98
N GLY A 216 8.17 17.95 -0.79
CA GLY A 216 7.83 18.71 0.42
C GLY A 216 6.55 18.27 1.15
N SER A 217 5.87 17.19 0.74
CA SER A 217 4.68 16.67 1.42
C SER A 217 5.01 15.52 2.38
N LEU A 218 4.78 15.73 3.69
CA LEU A 218 4.71 14.71 4.72
C LEU A 218 3.32 14.67 5.34
N ARG A 219 2.71 13.49 5.44
CA ARG A 219 1.36 13.28 6.00
C ARG A 219 1.37 12.17 7.04
N LEU A 220 0.58 12.33 8.09
CA LEU A 220 0.23 11.26 9.02
C LEU A 220 -0.97 10.48 8.44
N LEU A 221 -0.85 9.16 8.33
CA LEU A 221 -1.87 8.28 7.76
C LEU A 221 -2.65 7.53 8.84
N GLU A 222 -1.97 7.05 9.88
CA GLU A 222 -2.58 6.25 10.95
C GLU A 222 -1.85 6.53 12.27
N VAL A 223 -2.60 6.50 13.37
CA VAL A 223 -2.03 6.38 14.71
C VAL A 223 -2.74 5.24 15.47
N ARG A 224 -1.96 4.42 16.17
CA ARG A 224 -2.42 3.31 17.01
C ARG A 224 -2.10 3.56 18.48
N ASP A 225 -2.88 2.94 19.37
CA ASP A 225 -2.64 2.93 20.82
C ASP A 225 -2.71 4.31 21.51
N LEU A 226 -3.49 5.22 20.91
CA LEU A 226 -3.75 6.53 21.52
C LEU A 226 -4.55 6.41 22.83
N PRO A 227 -4.26 7.27 23.83
CA PRO A 227 -5.19 7.50 24.94
C PRO A 227 -6.57 7.91 24.40
N PRO A 228 -7.69 7.35 24.91
CA PRO A 228 -9.03 7.64 24.39
C PRO A 228 -9.38 9.13 24.37
N GLU A 229 -8.92 9.89 25.37
CA GLU A 229 -9.10 11.34 25.46
C GLU A 229 -8.42 12.09 24.30
N VAL A 230 -7.17 11.71 23.98
CA VAL A 230 -6.41 12.29 22.87
C VAL A 230 -7.04 11.91 21.52
N MET A 231 -7.50 10.66 21.37
CA MET A 231 -8.21 10.22 20.17
C MET A 231 -9.51 11.01 19.95
N GLN A 232 -10.31 11.20 21.01
CA GLN A 232 -11.56 11.96 20.94
C GLN A 232 -11.31 13.44 20.62
N ASP A 233 -10.28 14.07 21.20
CA ASP A 233 -9.91 15.44 20.87
C ASP A 233 -9.40 15.58 19.43
N LEU A 234 -8.66 14.58 18.91
CA LEU A 234 -8.23 14.57 17.50
C LEU A 234 -9.42 14.44 16.54
N ILE A 235 -10.40 13.58 16.85
CA ILE A 235 -11.65 13.44 16.09
C ILE A 235 -12.45 14.76 16.10
N ASN A 236 -12.58 15.39 17.27
CA ASN A 236 -13.39 16.60 17.45
C ASN A 236 -12.74 17.84 16.83
N ARG A 237 -11.44 18.04 17.05
CA ARG A 237 -10.70 19.26 16.63
C ARG A 237 -10.06 19.14 15.25
N ARG A 238 -9.88 17.91 14.73
CA ARG A 238 -9.26 17.58 13.42
C ARG A 238 -7.90 18.25 13.17
N HIS A 239 -7.12 18.49 14.23
CA HIS A 239 -5.84 19.19 14.15
C HIS A 239 -4.76 18.47 14.97
N LEU A 240 -3.60 18.22 14.36
CA LEU A 240 -2.49 17.47 14.97
C LEU A 240 -1.80 18.21 16.14
N THR A 241 -2.22 19.43 16.47
CA THR A 241 -1.69 20.20 17.62
C THR A 241 -2.00 19.54 18.94
N VAL A 242 -3.12 18.81 19.07
CA VAL A 242 -3.44 18.01 20.26
C VAL A 242 -2.38 16.92 20.46
N LEU A 243 -2.11 16.15 19.40
CA LEU A 243 -1.14 15.06 19.44
C LEU A 243 0.29 15.57 19.68
N HIS A 244 0.67 16.64 18.99
CA HIS A 244 1.96 17.31 19.18
C HIS A 244 2.12 17.83 20.61
N ALA A 245 1.12 18.51 21.17
CA ALA A 245 1.18 19.01 22.54
C ALA A 245 1.26 17.87 23.58
N PHE A 246 0.51 16.79 23.37
CA PHE A 246 0.59 15.58 24.19
C PHE A 246 1.99 14.96 24.17
N MET A 247 2.55 14.72 22.98
CA MET A 247 3.91 14.16 22.82
C MET A 247 4.98 15.11 23.39
N GLN A 248 4.82 16.42 23.22
CA GLN A 248 5.74 17.40 23.80
C GLN A 248 5.67 17.44 25.33
N GLN A 249 4.48 17.37 25.93
CA GLN A 249 4.32 17.36 27.38
C GLN A 249 5.01 16.14 28.00
N SER A 250 4.78 14.94 27.45
CA SER A 250 5.46 13.72 27.88
C SER A 250 6.96 13.72 27.57
N ALA A 251 7.41 14.45 26.55
CA ALA A 251 8.82 14.64 26.26
C ALA A 251 9.51 15.72 27.12
N PHE A 252 8.79 16.69 27.68
CA PHE A 252 9.39 17.79 28.48
C PHE A 252 9.99 17.30 29.81
N ASP A 253 9.45 16.21 30.38
CA ASP A 253 10.05 15.49 31.51
C ASP A 253 11.37 14.78 31.11
N SER A 254 11.61 14.56 29.81
CA SER A 254 12.93 14.22 29.29
C SER A 254 13.70 15.50 28.98
N SER A 255 14.89 15.67 29.58
CA SER A 255 15.74 16.84 29.33
C SER A 255 16.50 16.73 27.99
N ALA A 256 15.79 16.31 26.94
CA ALA A 256 16.20 16.32 25.54
C ALA A 256 15.19 17.17 24.78
N GLY A 257 15.40 18.49 24.79
CA GLY A 257 14.55 19.42 24.04
C GLY A 257 14.60 19.09 22.55
N ALA A 258 13.44 19.04 21.89
CA ALA A 258 13.34 18.77 20.46
C ALA A 258 13.73 20.01 19.63
N GLN A 259 15.00 20.41 19.66
CA GLN A 259 15.47 21.65 19.03
C GLN A 259 15.39 21.59 17.50
N PHE A 260 15.78 20.47 16.88
CA PHE A 260 15.74 20.33 15.43
C PHE A 260 14.31 20.35 14.89
N SER A 261 13.41 19.57 15.52
CA SER A 261 11.97 19.49 15.20
C SER A 261 11.20 20.80 15.40
N SER A 262 11.77 21.80 16.09
CA SER A 262 11.16 23.11 16.34
C SER A 262 11.87 24.28 15.64
N SER A 263 12.96 24.02 14.90
CA SER A 263 13.88 25.05 14.39
C SER A 263 13.33 25.95 13.28
N GLY A 264 12.12 25.71 12.75
CA GLY A 264 11.43 26.60 11.80
C GLY A 264 12.12 26.82 10.46
N HIS A 265 13.18 26.07 10.15
CA HIS A 265 13.99 26.25 8.95
C HIS A 265 13.18 25.89 7.68
N PRO A 266 13.25 26.67 6.58
CA PRO A 266 12.40 26.47 5.39
C PRO A 266 12.63 25.13 4.66
N SER A 267 13.76 24.47 4.89
CA SER A 267 14.03 23.11 4.41
C SER A 267 13.44 22.00 5.28
N ILE A 268 12.86 22.28 6.44
CA ILE A 268 12.23 21.24 7.28
C ILE A 268 10.76 21.13 6.93
N VAL A 269 10.36 19.95 6.47
CA VAL A 269 8.96 19.60 6.21
C VAL A 269 8.36 19.10 7.51
N ASN A 270 7.53 19.96 8.10
CA ASN A 270 6.64 19.58 9.19
C ASN A 270 5.53 18.68 8.68
N VAL A 271 5.04 17.77 9.54
CA VAL A 271 3.85 16.95 9.25
C VAL A 271 2.67 17.88 8.95
N SER A 272 2.15 17.81 7.73
CA SER A 272 1.01 18.62 7.31
C SER A 272 -0.28 18.15 7.98
N ALA A 273 -1.24 19.06 8.15
CA ALA A 273 -2.57 18.68 8.60
C ALA A 273 -3.17 17.64 7.62
N PRO A 274 -3.90 16.62 8.12
CA PRO A 274 -4.48 15.59 7.27
C PRO A 274 -5.38 16.19 6.18
N GLN A 275 -5.16 15.78 4.93
CA GLN A 275 -5.86 16.35 3.78
C GLN A 275 -7.31 15.87 3.63
N SER A 276 -7.67 14.80 4.35
CA SER A 276 -9.04 14.28 4.40
C SER A 276 -9.84 14.96 5.49
N VAL A 277 -11.05 15.43 5.15
CA VAL A 277 -12.07 15.87 6.12
C VAL A 277 -12.73 14.70 6.86
N THR A 278 -12.34 13.47 6.52
CA THR A 278 -12.88 12.20 7.00
C THR A 278 -11.81 11.44 7.76
N THR A 279 -12.18 10.88 8.91
CA THR A 279 -11.35 9.97 9.71
C THR A 279 -12.07 8.63 9.87
N VAL A 280 -11.30 7.57 10.09
CA VAL A 280 -11.83 6.23 10.33
C VAL A 280 -11.25 5.73 11.65
N SER A 281 -12.11 5.38 12.61
CA SER A 281 -11.71 4.83 13.92
C SER A 281 -12.02 3.34 14.01
N ILE A 282 -11.00 2.52 14.30
CA ILE A 282 -11.08 1.05 14.36
C ILE A 282 -10.40 0.61 15.65
N GLY A 283 -11.18 0.31 16.69
CA GLY A 283 -10.64 -0.02 18.01
C GLY A 283 -9.77 1.12 18.58
N ASN A 284 -8.51 0.82 18.88
CA ASN A 284 -7.47 1.77 19.32
C ASN A 284 -6.78 2.55 18.17
N LYS A 285 -7.25 2.42 16.92
CA LYS A 285 -6.62 3.02 15.72
C LYS A 285 -7.43 4.18 15.18
N LEU A 286 -6.76 5.26 14.80
CA LEU A 286 -7.33 6.41 14.10
C LEU A 286 -6.60 6.61 12.76
N ILE A 287 -7.34 6.52 11.66
CA ILE A 287 -6.83 6.53 10.29
C ILE A 287 -7.33 7.78 9.56
N TRP A 288 -6.43 8.46 8.87
CA TRP A 288 -6.71 9.51 7.90
C TRP A 288 -6.57 8.93 6.48
N PRO A 289 -7.68 8.51 5.85
CA PRO A 289 -7.64 8.01 4.47
C PRO A 289 -7.06 9.07 3.53
N LEU A 290 -6.39 8.60 2.48
CA LEU A 290 -5.82 9.46 1.45
C LEU A 290 -6.93 10.21 0.69
N SER A 291 -6.60 11.43 0.24
CA SER A 291 -7.50 12.26 -0.55
C SER A 291 -7.95 11.53 -1.81
N GLY A 292 -9.26 11.28 -1.94
CA GLY A 292 -9.86 10.52 -3.04
C GLY A 292 -10.38 9.14 -2.66
N ASN A 293 -9.89 8.53 -1.57
CA ASN A 293 -10.33 7.19 -1.15
C ASN A 293 -11.75 7.20 -0.54
N ILE A 294 -12.11 8.27 0.17
CA ILE A 294 -13.46 8.50 0.71
C ILE A 294 -13.84 9.95 0.40
N THR A 295 -14.62 10.14 -0.66
CA THR A 295 -15.09 11.46 -1.13
C THR A 295 -16.55 11.75 -0.76
N THR A 296 -17.31 10.72 -0.39
CA THR A 296 -18.77 10.76 -0.30
C THR A 296 -19.31 11.09 1.10
N VAL A 297 -18.50 10.86 2.14
CA VAL A 297 -18.84 11.07 3.56
C VAL A 297 -17.71 11.84 4.24
N SER A 298 -18.05 12.75 5.15
CA SER A 298 -17.12 13.58 5.93
C SER A 298 -17.30 13.39 7.43
N GLY A 299 -16.25 13.59 8.23
CA GLY A 299 -16.28 13.35 9.68
C GLY A 299 -15.76 11.96 10.06
N ASN A 300 -16.07 11.49 11.27
CA ASN A 300 -15.51 10.24 11.79
C ASN A 300 -16.42 9.03 11.56
N ILE A 301 -15.91 8.05 10.83
CA ILE A 301 -16.52 6.76 10.59
C ILE A 301 -15.94 5.77 11.61
N SER A 302 -16.71 5.38 12.63
CA SER A 302 -16.25 4.40 13.62
C SER A 302 -16.75 3.00 13.30
N ALA A 303 -15.86 2.01 13.40
CA ALA A 303 -16.26 0.60 13.41
C ALA A 303 -17.00 0.29 14.73
N ASN A 304 -18.26 -0.13 14.63
CA ASN A 304 -19.08 -0.55 15.76
C ASN A 304 -19.20 -2.09 15.76
N ILE A 305 -18.05 -2.74 15.88
CA ILE A 305 -17.84 -4.20 15.92
C ILE A 305 -17.38 -4.58 17.34
N ASP A 306 -17.51 -5.85 17.73
CA ASP A 306 -17.07 -6.32 19.05
C ASP A 306 -15.63 -5.88 19.39
N PHE A 307 -15.47 -5.26 20.56
CA PHE A 307 -14.21 -4.64 20.99
C PHE A 307 -13.06 -5.67 21.13
N ASN A 308 -13.38 -6.93 21.46
CA ASN A 308 -12.38 -7.98 21.54
C ASN A 308 -11.86 -8.38 20.15
N LEU A 309 -12.71 -8.31 19.11
CA LEU A 309 -12.29 -8.56 17.74
C LEU A 309 -11.47 -7.39 17.18
N LEU A 310 -11.90 -6.14 17.44
CA LEU A 310 -11.22 -4.94 16.95
C LEU A 310 -9.80 -4.74 17.48
N ASN A 311 -9.52 -5.22 18.70
CA ASN A 311 -8.21 -5.07 19.36
C ASN A 311 -7.42 -6.39 19.50
N ASN A 312 -7.86 -7.48 18.86
CA ASN A 312 -7.08 -8.71 18.79
C ASN A 312 -6.02 -8.59 17.68
N SER A 313 -4.75 -8.81 18.03
CA SER A 313 -3.60 -8.82 17.12
C SER A 313 -3.70 -9.84 15.98
N ASP A 314 -4.44 -10.93 16.18
CA ASP A 314 -4.61 -12.00 15.19
C ASP A 314 -5.45 -11.55 13.98
N TYR A 315 -6.14 -10.40 14.11
CA TYR A 315 -7.08 -9.90 13.11
C TYR A 315 -6.79 -8.46 12.67
N LEU A 316 -6.97 -8.22 11.38
CA LEU A 316 -6.93 -6.91 10.75
C LEU A 316 -8.33 -6.53 10.27
N THR A 317 -8.94 -5.55 10.92
CA THR A 317 -10.20 -4.93 10.47
C THR A 317 -9.90 -3.76 9.53
N THR A 318 -10.53 -3.73 8.35
CA THR A 318 -10.40 -2.67 7.35
C THR A 318 -11.76 -2.18 6.86
N LEU A 319 -11.83 -0.90 6.50
CA LEU A 319 -13.00 -0.31 5.85
C LEU A 319 -12.95 -0.61 4.34
N SER A 320 -13.77 -1.54 3.87
CA SER A 320 -13.78 -2.00 2.48
C SER A 320 -14.58 -1.07 1.56
N ALA A 321 -15.65 -0.44 2.06
CA ALA A 321 -16.43 0.55 1.31
C ALA A 321 -17.25 1.47 2.23
N VAL A 322 -17.56 2.67 1.72
CA VAL A 322 -18.52 3.62 2.30
C VAL A 322 -19.52 4.03 1.23
N ILE A 323 -20.78 3.63 1.42
CA ILE A 323 -21.90 3.97 0.54
C ILE A 323 -22.69 5.10 1.17
N LYS A 324 -22.78 6.23 0.49
CA LYS A 324 -23.58 7.37 0.94
C LYS A 324 -25.06 7.11 0.62
N GLY A 325 -25.93 7.21 1.62
CA GLY A 325 -27.38 7.23 1.45
C GLY A 325 -27.91 8.64 1.18
N GLU A 326 -29.23 8.79 1.28
CA GLU A 326 -29.93 10.02 0.89
C GLU A 326 -29.64 11.22 1.81
N GLN A 327 -29.26 10.97 3.07
CA GLN A 327 -28.93 12.02 4.05
C GLN A 327 -27.45 11.95 4.46
N PRO A 328 -26.82 13.08 4.85
CA PRO A 328 -25.38 13.11 5.19
C PRO A 328 -24.96 12.12 6.27
N ASP A 329 -25.81 11.90 7.27
CA ASP A 329 -25.57 10.99 8.41
C ASP A 329 -26.03 9.55 8.13
N HIS A 330 -26.73 9.32 7.01
CA HIS A 330 -27.16 8.00 6.55
C HIS A 330 -26.15 7.47 5.54
N TYR A 331 -25.10 6.81 6.02
CA TYR A 331 -24.14 6.07 5.19
C TYR A 331 -24.07 4.61 5.63
N HIS A 332 -23.67 3.73 4.73
CA HIS A 332 -23.42 2.31 5.01
C HIS A 332 -21.93 2.02 4.87
N CYS A 333 -21.35 1.34 5.86
CA CYS A 333 -19.96 0.89 5.82
C CYS A 333 -19.90 -0.62 5.72
N PHE A 334 -19.06 -1.11 4.80
CA PHE A 334 -18.65 -2.51 4.76
C PHE A 334 -17.29 -2.64 5.41
N TRP A 335 -17.19 -3.49 6.43
CA TRP A 335 -15.94 -3.77 7.13
C TRP A 335 -15.54 -5.22 6.89
N SER A 336 -14.33 -5.45 6.42
CA SER A 336 -13.73 -6.79 6.36
C SER A 336 -12.79 -7.00 7.54
N VAL A 337 -12.95 -8.13 8.22
CA VAL A 337 -12.02 -8.63 9.23
C VAL A 337 -11.26 -9.78 8.60
N THR A 338 -9.95 -9.64 8.48
CA THR A 338 -9.04 -10.66 7.94
C THR A 338 -8.11 -11.17 9.03
N GLN A 339 -7.55 -12.37 8.90
CA GLN A 339 -6.42 -12.79 9.73
C GLN A 339 -5.17 -11.97 9.38
N ALA A 340 -4.40 -11.55 10.38
CA ALA A 340 -3.26 -10.66 10.19
C ALA A 340 -2.14 -11.27 9.32
N ASP A 341 -1.80 -12.55 9.53
CA ASP A 341 -0.69 -13.22 8.84
C ASP A 341 -1.03 -13.69 7.43
N SER A 342 -2.28 -14.15 7.22
CA SER A 342 -2.71 -14.81 5.98
C SER A 342 -3.52 -13.90 5.06
N TYR A 343 -3.98 -12.75 5.57
CA TYR A 343 -4.98 -11.87 4.95
C TYR A 343 -6.29 -12.58 4.53
N GLN A 344 -6.52 -13.81 5.00
CA GLN A 344 -7.74 -14.56 4.71
C GLN A 344 -8.93 -13.91 5.42
N LEU A 345 -10.06 -13.76 4.72
CA LEU A 345 -11.29 -13.25 5.32
C LEU A 345 -11.72 -14.13 6.49
N HIS A 346 -11.87 -13.52 7.66
CA HIS A 346 -12.48 -14.11 8.84
C HIS A 346 -13.98 -13.81 8.85
N GLN A 347 -14.35 -12.52 8.81
CA GLN A 347 -15.74 -12.05 8.86
C GLN A 347 -15.94 -10.79 8.01
N LEU A 348 -17.18 -10.58 7.58
CA LEU A 348 -17.63 -9.40 6.85
C LEU A 348 -18.79 -8.77 7.62
N TYR A 349 -18.79 -7.44 7.75
CA TYR A 349 -19.83 -6.71 8.45
C TYR A 349 -20.41 -5.58 7.59
N LEU A 350 -21.70 -5.31 7.79
CA LEU A 350 -22.41 -4.15 7.26
C LEU A 350 -22.89 -3.29 8.44
N GLN A 351 -22.61 -1.99 8.38
CA GLN A 351 -22.97 -1.03 9.42
C GLN A 351 -23.75 0.14 8.82
N ALA A 352 -24.88 0.52 9.42
CA ALA A 352 -25.65 1.72 9.04
C ALA A 352 -25.35 2.88 10.01
N GLY A 353 -24.68 3.92 9.51
CA GLY A 353 -24.28 5.10 10.28
C GLY A 353 -23.43 4.72 11.50
N GLN A 354 -23.96 5.01 12.69
CA GLN A 354 -23.35 4.69 13.99
C GLN A 354 -23.97 3.45 14.68
N ALA A 355 -24.93 2.76 14.04
CA ALA A 355 -25.53 1.55 14.60
C ALA A 355 -24.49 0.42 14.77
N PRO A 356 -24.73 -0.58 15.62
CA PRO A 356 -23.90 -1.78 15.68
C PRO A 356 -23.81 -2.46 14.30
N ALA A 357 -22.62 -2.91 13.95
CA ALA A 357 -22.37 -3.59 12.68
C ALA A 357 -22.93 -5.02 12.74
N ILE A 358 -23.61 -5.43 11.65
CA ILE A 358 -24.24 -6.74 11.51
C ILE A 358 -23.34 -7.62 10.65
N GLU A 359 -23.04 -8.83 11.12
CA GLU A 359 -22.27 -9.83 10.37
C GLU A 359 -23.04 -10.25 9.11
N VAL A 360 -22.42 -10.10 7.94
CA VAL A 360 -22.90 -10.66 6.68
C VAL A 360 -22.24 -12.01 6.46
N ARG A 361 -22.99 -13.08 6.74
CA ARG A 361 -22.53 -14.45 6.59
C ARG A 361 -22.56 -14.87 5.11
N LEU A 362 -21.40 -15.01 4.50
CA LEU A 362 -21.30 -15.52 3.13
C LEU A 362 -21.82 -16.97 3.01
N SER A 363 -21.76 -17.74 4.11
CA SER A 363 -22.36 -19.07 4.21
C SER A 363 -23.88 -19.08 4.02
N ASP A 364 -24.58 -17.99 4.32
CA ASP A 364 -26.03 -17.88 4.04
C ASP A 364 -26.31 -18.03 2.53
N PHE A 365 -25.36 -17.65 1.68
CA PHE A 365 -25.41 -17.77 0.22
C PHE A 365 -24.73 -19.05 -0.29
N GLY A 366 -24.21 -19.91 0.59
CA GLY A 366 -23.43 -21.09 0.24
C GLY A 366 -21.94 -20.84 -0.05
N LEU A 367 -21.43 -19.62 0.18
CA LEU A 367 -20.03 -19.25 -0.07
C LEU A 367 -19.16 -19.38 1.20
N GLN A 368 -17.87 -19.66 1.02
CA GLN A 368 -16.92 -19.81 2.13
C GLN A 368 -15.99 -18.59 2.25
N ASN A 369 -15.81 -18.07 3.47
CA ASN A 369 -14.90 -16.94 3.71
C ASN A 369 -13.43 -17.27 3.33
N SER A 370 -13.03 -18.54 3.47
CA SER A 370 -11.72 -19.04 3.06
C SER A 370 -11.46 -19.04 1.55
N GLU A 371 -12.50 -18.85 0.73
CA GLU A 371 -12.42 -18.79 -0.72
C GLU A 371 -12.42 -17.35 -1.26
N VAL A 372 -12.65 -16.34 -0.42
CA VAL A 372 -12.54 -14.93 -0.82
C VAL A 372 -11.07 -14.56 -1.05
N VAL A 373 -10.78 -13.94 -2.20
CA VAL A 373 -9.45 -13.42 -2.56
C VAL A 373 -9.37 -11.90 -2.52
N SER A 374 -10.49 -11.20 -2.68
CA SER A 374 -10.54 -9.75 -2.67
C SER A 374 -11.91 -9.21 -2.27
N ILE A 375 -11.91 -8.09 -1.56
CA ILE A 375 -13.09 -7.26 -1.34
C ILE A 375 -12.70 -5.83 -1.71
N ILE A 376 -13.45 -5.22 -2.62
CA ILE A 376 -13.22 -3.84 -3.08
C ILE A 376 -14.52 -3.05 -3.07
N ALA A 377 -14.44 -1.73 -2.90
CA ALA A 377 -15.59 -0.85 -3.03
C ALA A 377 -16.21 -0.93 -4.44
N ALA A 378 -17.54 -0.94 -4.49
CA ALA A 378 -18.32 -0.93 -5.71
C ALA A 378 -19.49 0.06 -5.58
N GLU A 379 -20.14 0.39 -6.69
CA GLU A 379 -21.34 1.22 -6.64
C GLU A 379 -22.43 0.54 -5.79
N GLN A 380 -23.01 1.28 -4.84
CA GLN A 380 -24.02 0.80 -3.89
C GLN A 380 -23.66 -0.47 -3.08
N GLY A 381 -22.37 -0.82 -2.96
CA GLY A 381 -21.96 -2.04 -2.25
C GLY A 381 -20.46 -2.34 -2.26
N ILE A 382 -20.15 -3.64 -2.23
CA ILE A 382 -18.80 -4.17 -2.44
C ILE A 382 -18.80 -5.22 -3.53
N ALA A 383 -17.68 -5.34 -4.25
CA ALA A 383 -17.39 -6.48 -5.09
C ALA A 383 -16.50 -7.48 -4.32
N ILE A 384 -16.87 -8.76 -4.39
CA ILE A 384 -16.21 -9.88 -3.70
C ILE A 384 -15.69 -10.83 -4.77
N GLY A 385 -14.37 -11.02 -4.85
CA GLY A 385 -13.73 -11.98 -5.73
C GLY A 385 -13.45 -13.30 -5.02
N MET A 386 -13.69 -14.43 -5.68
CA MET A 386 -13.47 -15.78 -5.14
C MET A 386 -12.32 -16.53 -5.85
N LYS A 387 -11.73 -17.54 -5.18
CA LYS A 387 -10.62 -18.37 -5.69
C LYS A 387 -10.95 -19.11 -6.99
N ASN A 388 -12.19 -19.58 -7.15
CA ASN A 388 -12.68 -20.23 -8.37
C ASN A 388 -12.80 -19.24 -9.56
N GLY A 389 -12.85 -17.93 -9.29
CA GLY A 389 -12.97 -16.85 -10.27
C GLY A 389 -14.32 -16.18 -10.33
N ASP A 390 -15.29 -16.58 -9.51
CA ASP A 390 -16.56 -15.88 -9.42
C ASP A 390 -16.37 -14.50 -8.78
N GLY A 391 -16.98 -13.48 -9.39
CA GLY A 391 -17.05 -12.13 -8.88
C GLY A 391 -18.48 -11.75 -8.54
N TYR A 392 -18.74 -11.58 -7.25
CA TYR A 392 -20.05 -11.20 -6.72
C TYR A 392 -20.10 -9.71 -6.38
N HIS A 393 -21.30 -9.13 -6.36
CA HIS A 393 -21.59 -7.82 -5.78
C HIS A 393 -22.61 -7.97 -4.67
N LEU A 394 -22.27 -7.48 -3.48
CA LEU A 394 -23.12 -7.42 -2.31
C LEU A 394 -23.56 -5.97 -2.10
N ASN A 395 -24.88 -5.72 -2.15
CA ASN A 395 -25.44 -4.39 -1.92
C ASN A 395 -25.77 -4.14 -0.43
N ILE A 396 -26.18 -2.91 -0.11
CA ILE A 396 -26.59 -2.50 1.24
C ILE A 396 -27.81 -3.27 1.80
N ASP A 397 -28.66 -3.84 0.93
CA ASP A 397 -29.81 -4.67 1.33
C ASP A 397 -29.43 -6.12 1.65
N GLN A 398 -28.13 -6.43 1.71
CA GLN A 398 -27.58 -7.78 1.83
C GLN A 398 -28.05 -8.74 0.72
N GLN A 399 -28.27 -8.24 -0.49
CA GLN A 399 -28.49 -9.07 -1.68
C GLN A 399 -27.16 -9.31 -2.37
N LEU A 400 -26.81 -10.58 -2.57
CA LEU A 400 -25.62 -10.99 -3.30
C LEU A 400 -25.99 -11.32 -4.75
N SER A 401 -25.29 -10.73 -5.71
CA SER A 401 -25.47 -10.98 -7.14
C SER A 401 -24.18 -11.44 -7.80
N LEU A 402 -24.22 -12.49 -8.62
CA LEU A 402 -23.10 -12.87 -9.48
C LEU A 402 -23.00 -11.87 -10.64
N LYS A 403 -21.85 -11.20 -10.76
CA LYS A 403 -21.60 -10.11 -11.71
C LYS A 403 -20.52 -10.45 -12.74
N SER A 404 -19.54 -11.26 -12.36
CA SER A 404 -18.44 -11.63 -13.26
C SER A 404 -17.91 -13.04 -13.03
N VAL A 405 -17.24 -13.57 -14.05
CA VAL A 405 -16.47 -14.82 -14.00
C VAL A 405 -15.09 -14.60 -14.62
N ALA A 406 -14.04 -15.02 -13.92
CA ALA A 406 -12.64 -14.84 -14.30
C ALA A 406 -12.01 -16.08 -14.97
N ASN A 407 -10.83 -15.89 -15.57
CA ASN A 407 -10.07 -16.90 -16.31
C ASN A 407 -9.61 -18.15 -15.48
N SER A 408 -9.76 -18.17 -14.15
CA SER A 408 -9.63 -19.44 -13.40
C SER A 408 -10.72 -20.45 -13.82
N TRP A 409 -11.96 -19.98 -13.98
CA TRP A 409 -13.09 -20.80 -14.44
C TRP A 409 -12.82 -21.48 -15.78
N GLN A 410 -12.14 -20.78 -16.69
CA GLN A 410 -11.78 -21.30 -18.02
C GLN A 410 -10.62 -22.30 -18.00
N ARG A 411 -9.69 -22.13 -17.05
CA ARG A 411 -8.61 -23.10 -16.84
C ARG A 411 -9.11 -24.41 -16.25
N GLU A 412 -10.17 -24.36 -15.45
CA GLU A 412 -10.84 -25.54 -14.89
C GLU A 412 -11.78 -26.21 -15.90
N HIS A 413 -12.40 -25.44 -16.80
CA HIS A 413 -13.41 -25.93 -17.74
C HIS A 413 -13.02 -25.72 -19.22
N GLN A 414 -12.50 -26.76 -19.87
CA GLN A 414 -12.43 -26.79 -21.33
C GLN A 414 -13.85 -26.62 -21.92
N HIS A 415 -13.99 -25.76 -22.93
CA HIS A 415 -15.28 -25.32 -23.48
C HIS A 415 -16.20 -24.60 -22.45
N TRP A 416 -15.60 -23.80 -21.55
CA TRP A 416 -16.20 -23.04 -20.44
C TRP A 416 -17.60 -22.44 -20.66
N LEU A 417 -17.98 -22.06 -21.87
CA LEU A 417 -19.30 -21.50 -22.18
C LEU A 417 -20.45 -22.48 -21.87
N ILE A 418 -20.29 -23.79 -22.15
CA ILE A 418 -21.34 -24.77 -21.87
C ILE A 418 -21.51 -24.97 -20.34
N PRO A 419 -20.45 -25.22 -19.55
CA PRO A 419 -20.52 -25.21 -18.09
C PRO A 419 -21.04 -23.90 -17.50
N LEU A 420 -20.70 -22.74 -18.08
CA LEU A 420 -21.23 -21.45 -17.63
C LEU A 420 -22.75 -21.38 -17.78
N ILE A 421 -23.29 -21.74 -18.96
CA ILE A 421 -24.74 -21.77 -19.20
C ILE A 421 -25.44 -22.74 -18.24
N GLN A 422 -24.84 -23.91 -18.00
CA GLN A 422 -25.36 -24.90 -17.04
C GLN A 422 -25.36 -24.37 -15.60
N ALA A 423 -24.27 -23.73 -15.16
CA ALA A 423 -24.17 -23.09 -13.85
C ALA A 423 -25.20 -21.95 -13.69
N MET A 424 -25.43 -21.15 -14.73
CA MET A 424 -26.44 -20.08 -14.69
C MET A 424 -27.86 -20.65 -14.59
N ARG A 425 -28.16 -21.78 -15.25
CA ARG A 425 -29.45 -22.46 -15.10
C ARG A 425 -29.62 -23.06 -13.71
N ALA A 426 -28.60 -23.70 -13.16
CA ALA A 426 -28.62 -24.20 -11.78
C ALA A 426 -28.85 -23.07 -10.76
N LEU A 427 -28.21 -21.90 -10.93
CA LEU A 427 -28.45 -20.72 -10.09
C LEU A 427 -29.87 -20.15 -10.25
N LYS A 428 -30.44 -20.12 -11.47
CA LYS A 428 -31.86 -19.75 -11.70
C LYS A 428 -32.81 -20.74 -11.01
N GLU A 429 -32.51 -22.04 -11.03
CA GLU A 429 -33.29 -23.07 -10.34
C GLU A 429 -33.20 -22.93 -8.81
N GLN A 430 -32.02 -22.61 -8.26
CA GLN A 430 -31.84 -22.33 -6.83
C GLN A 430 -32.67 -21.11 -6.36
N GLN A 431 -32.79 -20.06 -7.18
CA GLN A 431 -33.67 -18.91 -6.89
C GLN A 431 -35.15 -19.31 -6.76
N SER A 432 -35.57 -20.43 -7.38
CA SER A 432 -36.93 -20.96 -7.25
C SER A 432 -37.18 -21.82 -5.99
N GLY A 433 -36.18 -21.96 -5.11
CA GLY A 433 -36.32 -22.51 -3.76
C GLY A 433 -35.52 -23.79 -3.47
N ALA A 434 -34.78 -24.32 -4.44
CA ALA A 434 -33.96 -25.53 -4.27
C ALA A 434 -32.54 -25.20 -3.78
N PHE A 435 -32.40 -24.71 -2.54
CA PHE A 435 -31.10 -24.36 -1.95
C PHE A 435 -30.21 -25.59 -1.67
N ILE A 436 -28.89 -25.42 -1.81
CA ILE A 436 -27.92 -26.41 -1.35
C ILE A 436 -27.83 -26.42 0.18
N THR A 437 -27.38 -27.54 0.78
CA THR A 437 -27.33 -27.73 2.23
C THR A 437 -26.52 -26.62 2.92
N GLY A 438 -27.18 -25.84 3.77
CA GLY A 438 -26.58 -24.72 4.53
C GLY A 438 -26.84 -23.34 3.94
N GLN A 439 -27.22 -23.25 2.66
CA GLN A 439 -27.68 -22.00 2.04
C GLN A 439 -29.11 -21.68 2.49
N ILE A 440 -29.35 -20.41 2.86
CA ILE A 440 -30.65 -19.86 3.27
C ILE A 440 -31.03 -18.57 2.53
N LYS A 441 -30.12 -18.00 1.74
CA LYS A 441 -30.33 -16.84 0.86
C LYS A 441 -29.96 -17.20 -0.58
N ALA A 442 -30.80 -16.78 -1.53
CA ALA A 442 -30.52 -16.93 -2.95
C ALA A 442 -29.39 -16.00 -3.42
N ILE A 443 -28.62 -16.45 -4.40
CA ILE A 443 -27.71 -15.59 -5.18
C ILE A 443 -28.47 -15.10 -6.41
N ALA A 444 -28.60 -13.78 -6.56
CA ALA A 444 -29.13 -13.17 -7.77
C ALA A 444 -28.13 -13.33 -8.94
N ILE A 445 -28.61 -13.35 -10.18
CA ILE A 445 -27.74 -13.32 -11.36
C ILE A 445 -27.88 -11.93 -12.00
N ALA A 446 -26.77 -11.25 -12.28
CA ALA A 446 -26.83 -9.98 -12.99
C ALA A 446 -27.37 -10.17 -14.42
N PRO A 447 -28.19 -9.23 -14.95
CA PRO A 447 -28.70 -9.30 -16.32
C PRO A 447 -27.57 -9.41 -17.36
N ILE A 448 -26.47 -8.71 -17.12
CA ILE A 448 -25.23 -8.77 -17.89
C ILE A 448 -24.12 -9.23 -16.96
N LEU A 449 -23.44 -10.31 -17.35
CA LEU A 449 -22.40 -10.97 -16.56
C LEU A 449 -21.04 -10.81 -17.28
N ALA A 450 -20.08 -10.12 -16.68
CA ALA A 450 -18.79 -9.82 -17.30
C ALA A 450 -17.85 -11.05 -17.28
N ILE A 451 -17.18 -11.35 -18.39
CA ILE A 451 -16.28 -12.49 -18.50
C ILE A 451 -14.87 -11.95 -18.77
N HIS A 452 -13.99 -12.08 -17.77
CA HIS A 452 -12.67 -11.45 -17.78
C HIS A 452 -11.59 -12.36 -18.38
N ASN A 453 -10.79 -11.79 -19.28
CA ASN A 453 -9.67 -12.43 -20.01
C ASN A 453 -10.05 -13.74 -20.74
N PRO A 454 -11.12 -13.77 -21.56
CA PRO A 454 -11.65 -15.00 -22.14
C PRO A 454 -10.91 -15.53 -23.38
N LEU A 455 -10.10 -14.68 -24.01
CA LEU A 455 -9.37 -14.96 -25.23
C LEU A 455 -7.97 -14.36 -25.09
N ARG A 456 -7.01 -15.20 -24.73
CA ARG A 456 -5.58 -14.84 -24.79
C ARG A 456 -5.13 -14.81 -26.25
N VAL A 457 -5.22 -13.64 -26.88
CA VAL A 457 -4.61 -13.40 -28.21
C VAL A 457 -3.24 -12.75 -28.05
N ASN A 458 -3.10 -11.79 -27.14
CA ASN A 458 -1.87 -11.31 -26.50
C ASN A 458 -2.26 -10.67 -25.14
N ASP A 459 -1.35 -10.52 -24.18
CA ASP A 459 -1.67 -10.02 -22.82
C ASP A 459 -2.15 -8.54 -22.74
N HIS A 460 -2.32 -7.86 -23.88
CA HIS A 460 -2.82 -6.49 -23.98
C HIS A 460 -4.11 -6.30 -24.80
N ASP A 461 -4.56 -7.31 -25.57
CA ASP A 461 -5.68 -7.18 -26.55
C ASP A 461 -6.74 -8.28 -26.39
N ALA A 462 -7.19 -8.55 -25.17
CA ALA A 462 -8.34 -9.44 -24.95
C ALA A 462 -9.65 -8.66 -25.19
N PRO A 463 -10.54 -9.09 -26.11
CA PRO A 463 -11.84 -8.44 -26.30
C PRO A 463 -12.67 -8.57 -25.03
N SER A 464 -13.46 -7.53 -24.73
CA SER A 464 -14.39 -7.57 -23.60
C SER A 464 -15.58 -8.45 -23.96
N ILE A 465 -15.88 -9.43 -23.12
CA ILE A 465 -17.00 -10.36 -23.32
C ILE A 465 -17.94 -10.27 -22.13
N TRP A 466 -19.24 -10.29 -22.44
CA TRP A 466 -20.30 -10.40 -21.46
C TRP A 466 -21.28 -11.49 -21.87
N TYR A 467 -22.01 -12.02 -20.90
CA TYR A 467 -23.12 -12.92 -21.12
C TYR A 467 -24.42 -12.24 -20.66
N ASP A 468 -25.33 -12.04 -21.61
CA ASP A 468 -26.71 -11.63 -21.34
C ASP A 468 -27.46 -12.86 -20.79
N THR A 469 -27.78 -12.81 -19.50
CA THR A 469 -28.38 -13.93 -18.77
C THR A 469 -29.89 -14.01 -18.97
N LEU A 470 -30.52 -12.95 -19.52
CA LEU A 470 -31.93 -12.90 -19.88
C LEU A 470 -32.14 -13.45 -21.30
N GLY A 471 -31.35 -13.00 -22.26
CA GLY A 471 -31.39 -13.47 -23.65
C GLY A 471 -30.62 -14.76 -23.93
N GLU A 472 -29.82 -15.25 -22.97
CA GLU A 472 -28.86 -16.36 -23.10
C GLU A 472 -27.87 -16.16 -24.26
N LYS A 473 -27.35 -14.93 -24.40
CA LYS A 473 -26.46 -14.51 -25.50
C LYS A 473 -25.07 -14.12 -25.02
N LEU A 474 -24.06 -14.51 -25.80
CA LEU A 474 -22.70 -14.00 -25.62
C LEU A 474 -22.53 -12.69 -26.42
N LEU A 475 -22.13 -11.63 -25.74
CA LEU A 475 -21.81 -10.32 -26.31
C LEU A 475 -20.29 -10.16 -26.33
N ILE A 476 -19.71 -9.82 -27.47
CA ILE A 476 -18.27 -9.64 -27.65
C ILE A 476 -18.04 -8.25 -28.22
N CYS A 477 -17.35 -7.37 -27.49
CA CYS A 477 -16.86 -6.10 -28.03
C CYS A 477 -15.42 -6.29 -28.50
N PRO A 478 -15.14 -6.20 -29.82
CA PRO A 478 -13.80 -6.38 -30.37
C PRO A 478 -12.85 -5.20 -30.08
N GLU A 479 -13.40 -4.03 -29.74
CA GLU A 479 -12.63 -2.83 -29.40
C GLU A 479 -12.67 -2.62 -27.88
N MET A 480 -11.55 -2.22 -27.26
CA MET A 480 -11.60 -1.72 -25.89
C MET A 480 -12.34 -0.37 -25.86
N PRO A 481 -13.32 -0.17 -24.96
CA PRO A 481 -13.71 1.18 -24.59
C PRO A 481 -12.46 1.91 -24.07
N ASN A 482 -12.14 3.08 -24.63
CA ASN A 482 -11.06 3.90 -24.10
C ASN A 482 -11.23 4.09 -22.59
N ALA A 483 -10.15 3.97 -21.83
CA ALA A 483 -10.13 3.87 -20.37
C ALA A 483 -10.63 5.14 -19.60
N ALA A 484 -11.33 6.05 -20.27
CA ALA A 484 -11.83 7.32 -19.78
C ALA A 484 -13.37 7.43 -19.75
N THR A 485 -14.13 6.42 -20.21
CA THR A 485 -15.60 6.39 -20.06
C THR A 485 -16.03 5.50 -18.89
N PRO A 486 -16.51 6.07 -17.76
CA PRO A 486 -17.23 5.30 -16.76
C PRO A 486 -18.60 4.89 -17.32
N TRP A 487 -18.91 3.60 -17.27
CA TRP A 487 -20.16 3.05 -17.79
C TRP A 487 -21.30 3.18 -16.77
N GLU A 488 -21.82 4.40 -16.60
CA GLU A 488 -23.03 4.69 -15.79
C GLU A 488 -24.35 4.22 -16.44
N ALA A 489 -24.30 3.59 -17.63
CA ALA A 489 -25.47 3.33 -18.47
C ALA A 489 -25.63 1.86 -18.90
N LEU A 490 -26.03 1.00 -17.97
CA LEU A 490 -26.89 -0.17 -18.26
C LEU A 490 -27.96 -0.36 -17.17
N GLY A 491 -28.53 0.77 -16.72
CA GLY A 491 -29.88 0.78 -16.15
C GLY A 491 -30.93 0.51 -17.24
N MET A 492 -32.11 0.03 -16.84
CA MET A 492 -33.16 -0.42 -17.75
C MET A 492 -33.57 0.63 -18.80
N MET A 493 -33.64 0.22 -20.06
CA MET A 493 -34.62 0.77 -21.01
C MET A 493 -35.59 -0.34 -21.42
N ASN A 494 -36.73 -0.38 -20.72
CA ASN A 494 -37.95 -0.82 -21.37
C ASN A 494 -38.36 0.30 -22.33
N ASP A 495 -38.26 0.07 -23.64
CA ASP A 495 -39.29 0.47 -24.61
C ASP A 495 -38.95 -0.08 -26.01
N VAL A 496 -39.81 -0.99 -26.48
CA VAL A 496 -39.97 -1.38 -27.89
C VAL A 496 -41.39 -1.00 -28.24
N PRO A 497 -41.62 -0.09 -29.20
CA PRO A 497 -42.14 -0.56 -30.49
C PRO A 497 -41.79 0.35 -31.70
N PRO A 498 -42.17 -0.03 -32.95
CA PRO A 498 -42.14 -1.37 -33.55
C PRO A 498 -41.44 -1.34 -34.94
N CYS A 499 -41.42 -2.48 -35.64
CA CYS A 499 -41.07 -2.51 -37.07
C CYS A 499 -42.01 -1.66 -37.93
N GLY A 500 -41.48 -1.04 -38.99
CA GLY A 500 -42.24 -0.38 -40.05
C GLY A 500 -41.38 -0.19 -41.29
N ASP A 501 -41.82 -0.75 -42.41
CA ASP A 501 -41.16 -0.71 -43.72
C ASP A 501 -41.35 0.64 -44.45
N GLU A 502 -40.70 0.73 -45.62
CA GLU A 502 -40.94 1.68 -46.72
C GLU A 502 -40.40 3.13 -46.63
N SER A 503 -39.46 3.39 -47.54
CA SER A 503 -39.20 4.63 -48.29
C SER A 503 -39.88 5.95 -47.90
N ILE A 504 -39.09 7.03 -47.89
CA ILE A 504 -39.20 8.14 -48.87
C ILE A 504 -37.91 8.99 -48.83
N SER A 505 -37.32 9.24 -49.99
CA SER A 505 -36.25 10.22 -50.19
C SER A 505 -36.81 11.50 -50.79
N ILE A 506 -36.61 12.66 -50.16
CA ILE A 506 -36.78 13.98 -50.80
C ILE A 506 -35.66 14.93 -50.35
N SER A 507 -35.02 15.55 -51.35
CA SER A 507 -34.01 16.63 -51.32
C SER A 507 -32.76 16.42 -50.47
#